data_AF-A0A352NQC9-F1
#
_entry.id   AF-A0A352NQC9-F1
#
_cell.length_a   1.000
_cell.length_b   1.000
_cell.length_c   1.000
_cell.angle_alpha   90.00
_cell.angle_beta   90.00
_cell.angle_gamma   90.00
#
_symmetry.space_group_name_H-M   'P 1'
#
loop_
_entity.id
_entity.type
_entity.pdbx_description
1 polymer ?
#
loop_
_entity_poly.entity_id
_entity_poly.type
_entity_poly.pdbx_seq_one_letter_code
_entity_poly.pdbx_strand_id
1 'polypeptide(L)'
;FMFGLRMDRASLYRRIGQRVDAMIAAGLVEEVRRLLESGYSKELNAMRSLGYKEIAACLTGEISLEEAVALLKRNTRRFAKRQLTWFRRDGRIRWLDVDKFGSLKALAKEITKSLEGVF
;
A
#
# COMPACT_ATOMS: atom_id res chain seq x y z
N PHE A 1 21.74 9.66 3.03
CA PHE A 1 21.14 8.78 4.04
C PHE A 1 19.87 8.16 3.49
N MET A 2 19.67 6.85 3.63
CA MET A 2 18.40 6.21 3.30
C MET A 2 17.87 5.50 4.53
N PHE A 3 16.62 5.79 4.89
CA PHE A 3 15.92 5.15 5.99
C PHE A 3 14.78 4.30 5.43
N GLY A 4 14.66 3.07 5.94
CA GLY A 4 13.57 2.16 5.62
C GLY A 4 12.70 1.96 6.85
N LEU A 5 11.40 2.12 6.73
CA LEU A 5 10.47 1.82 7.82
C LEU A 5 10.00 0.38 7.72
N ARG A 6 10.09 -0.35 8.83
CA ARG A 6 9.53 -1.70 8.97
C ARG A 6 8.66 -1.77 10.22
N MET A 7 7.77 -2.74 10.24
CA MET A 7 6.94 -3.09 11.39
C MET A 7 6.70 -4.60 11.37
N ASP A 8 6.15 -5.14 12.44
CA ASP A 8 5.70 -6.51 12.52
C ASP A 8 4.74 -6.85 11.36
N ARG A 9 4.87 -8.08 10.85
CA ARG A 9 4.15 -8.52 9.67
C ARG A 9 2.65 -8.60 9.91
N ALA A 10 2.22 -9.04 11.10
CA ALA A 10 0.80 -9.12 11.41
C ALA A 10 0.21 -7.71 11.55
N SER A 11 0.92 -6.79 12.20
CA SER A 11 0.55 -5.38 12.27
C SER A 11 0.41 -4.74 10.89
N LEU A 12 1.40 -4.93 10.01
CA LEU A 12 1.35 -4.44 8.63
C LEU A 12 0.14 -4.97 7.86
N TYR A 13 -0.16 -6.26 7.99
CA TYR A 13 -1.26 -6.90 7.27
C TYR A 13 -2.63 -6.43 7.76
N ARG A 14 -2.78 -6.20 9.07
CA ARG A 14 -3.99 -5.58 9.64
C ARG A 14 -4.21 -4.18 9.07
N ARG A 15 -3.16 -3.33 9.09
CA ARG A 15 -3.24 -1.96 8.55
C ARG A 15 -3.54 -1.93 7.05
N ILE A 16 -2.96 -2.85 6.27
CA ILE A 16 -3.30 -3.02 4.85
C ILE A 16 -4.78 -3.35 4.67
N GLY A 17 -5.32 -4.28 5.48
CA GLY A 17 -6.73 -4.63 5.45
C GLY A 17 -7.62 -3.41 5.72
N GLN A 18 -7.39 -2.74 6.85
CA GLN A 18 -8.12 -1.53 7.24
C GLN A 18 -8.03 -0.42 6.20
N ARG A 19 -6.86 -0.23 5.58
CA ARG A 19 -6.69 0.76 4.51
C ARG A 19 -7.55 0.42 3.30
N VAL A 20 -7.59 -0.84 2.89
CA VAL A 20 -8.45 -1.25 1.76
C VAL A 20 -9.92 -1.01 2.10
N ASP A 21 -10.35 -1.37 3.31
CA ASP A 21 -11.74 -1.12 3.75
C ASP A 21 -12.07 0.38 3.72
N ALA A 22 -11.14 1.23 4.20
CA ALA A 22 -11.28 2.68 4.12
C ALA A 22 -11.32 3.21 2.67
N MET A 23 -10.55 2.62 1.75
CA MET A 23 -10.60 3.02 0.33
C MET A 23 -11.96 2.71 -0.29
N ILE A 24 -12.55 1.55 0.01
CA ILE A 24 -13.90 1.20 -0.46
C ILE A 24 -14.92 2.17 0.11
N ALA A 25 -14.88 2.41 1.43
CA ALA A 25 -15.77 3.36 2.09
C ALA A 25 -15.62 4.81 1.58
N ALA A 26 -14.42 5.19 1.12
CA ALA A 26 -14.15 6.50 0.52
C ALA A 26 -14.56 6.62 -0.96
N GLY A 27 -15.16 5.58 -1.55
CA GLY A 27 -15.71 5.64 -2.91
C GLY A 27 -14.74 5.19 -4.02
N LEU A 28 -13.81 4.27 -3.73
CA LEU A 28 -12.95 3.67 -4.77
C LEU A 28 -13.78 3.03 -5.89
N VAL A 29 -14.91 2.39 -5.57
CA VAL A 29 -15.77 1.75 -6.57
C VAL A 29 -16.33 2.77 -7.54
N GLU A 30 -16.86 3.87 -7.01
CA GLU A 30 -17.42 4.99 -7.77
C GLU A 30 -16.35 5.69 -8.60
N GLU A 31 -15.13 5.85 -8.06
CA GLU A 31 -14.01 6.42 -8.80
C GLU A 31 -13.67 5.60 -10.05
N VAL A 32 -13.51 4.28 -9.89
CA VAL A 32 -13.20 3.38 -11.02
C VAL A 32 -14.36 3.31 -12.00
N ARG A 33 -15.61 3.30 -11.52
CA ARG A 33 -16.80 3.33 -12.37
C ARG A 33 -16.81 4.56 -13.27
N ARG A 34 -16.60 5.75 -12.71
CA ARG A 34 -16.53 7.01 -13.49
C ARG A 34 -15.45 6.98 -14.56
N LEU A 35 -14.30 6.37 -14.28
CA LEU A 35 -13.23 6.23 -15.28
C LEU A 35 -13.64 5.33 -16.44
N LEU A 36 -14.25 4.17 -16.15
CA LEU A 36 -14.73 3.27 -17.19
C LEU A 36 -15.84 3.91 -18.03
N GLU A 37 -16.79 4.59 -17.38
CA GLU A 37 -17.89 5.33 -18.04
C GLU A 37 -17.38 6.49 -18.89
N SER A 38 -16.25 7.11 -18.51
CA SER A 38 -15.57 8.15 -19.29
C SER A 38 -14.80 7.59 -20.50
N GLY A 39 -14.88 6.27 -20.76
CA GLY A 39 -14.26 5.61 -21.89
C GLY A 39 -12.81 5.16 -21.67
N TYR A 40 -12.27 5.28 -20.45
CA TYR A 40 -10.93 4.77 -20.17
C TYR A 40 -10.93 3.24 -20.15
N SER A 41 -10.13 2.63 -21.03
CA SER A 41 -10.02 1.17 -21.09
C SER A 41 -9.39 0.59 -19.83
N LYS A 42 -9.94 -0.53 -19.34
CA LYS A 42 -9.37 -1.31 -18.22
C LYS A 42 -7.95 -1.83 -18.51
N GLU A 43 -7.56 -1.90 -19.78
CA GLU A 43 -6.24 -2.35 -20.22
C GLU A 43 -5.15 -1.27 -20.09
N LEU A 44 -5.53 -0.02 -19.79
CA LEU A 44 -4.57 1.06 -19.56
C LEU A 44 -3.66 0.71 -18.38
N ASN A 45 -2.37 1.08 -18.49
CA ASN A 45 -1.38 0.80 -17.44
C ASN A 45 -1.81 1.34 -16.06
N ALA A 46 -2.44 2.51 -16.01
CA ALA A 46 -2.98 3.09 -14.77
C ALA A 46 -4.11 2.21 -14.17
N MET A 47 -4.98 1.66 -15.01
CA MET A 47 -6.11 0.80 -14.61
C MET A 47 -5.66 -0.60 -14.18
N ARG A 48 -4.43 -0.99 -14.51
CA ARG A 48 -3.82 -2.26 -14.07
C ARG A 48 -3.16 -2.17 -12.68
N SER A 49 -3.20 -1.00 -12.05
CA SER A 49 -2.69 -0.81 -10.69
C SER A 49 -3.58 -1.50 -9.64
N LEU A 50 -3.01 -1.78 -8.46
CA LEU A 50 -3.74 -2.40 -7.35
C LEU A 50 -4.89 -1.49 -6.91
N GLY A 51 -6.08 -2.05 -6.82
CA GLY A 51 -7.31 -1.31 -6.54
C GLY A 51 -8.12 -1.19 -7.82
N TYR A 52 -7.61 -0.46 -8.79
CA TYR A 52 -8.28 -0.24 -10.07
C TYR A 52 -8.51 -1.55 -10.82
N LYS A 53 -7.52 -2.43 -10.87
CA LYS A 53 -7.63 -3.71 -11.58
C LYS A 53 -8.75 -4.59 -10.99
N GLU A 54 -8.74 -4.76 -9.67
CA GLU A 54 -9.71 -5.62 -8.99
C GLU A 54 -11.13 -5.05 -9.07
N ILE A 55 -11.27 -3.73 -8.90
CA ILE A 55 -12.58 -3.07 -8.99
C ILE A 55 -13.09 -3.02 -10.42
N ALA A 56 -12.24 -2.80 -11.42
CA ALA A 56 -12.64 -2.84 -12.82
C ALA A 56 -13.18 -4.23 -13.20
N ALA A 57 -12.52 -5.31 -12.75
CA ALA A 57 -13.02 -6.68 -12.96
C ALA A 57 -14.38 -6.94 -12.30
N CYS A 58 -14.62 -6.33 -11.13
CA CYS A 58 -15.94 -6.38 -10.50
C CYS A 58 -17.01 -5.64 -11.32
N LEU A 59 -16.69 -4.43 -11.78
CA LEU A 59 -17.61 -3.60 -12.57
C LEU A 59 -17.91 -4.17 -13.96
N THR A 60 -17.02 -5.01 -14.51
CA THR A 60 -17.26 -5.76 -15.75
C THR A 60 -17.96 -7.10 -15.54
N GLY A 61 -18.33 -7.44 -14.31
CA GLY A 61 -19.05 -8.67 -13.96
C GLY A 61 -18.18 -9.93 -13.94
N GLU A 62 -16.85 -9.81 -13.94
CA GLU A 62 -15.94 -10.96 -13.92
C GLU A 62 -15.85 -11.60 -12.53
N ILE A 63 -16.01 -10.79 -11.47
CA ILE A 63 -15.95 -11.20 -10.06
C ILE A 63 -16.91 -10.38 -9.21
N SER A 64 -17.28 -10.90 -8.03
CA SER A 64 -18.04 -10.14 -7.04
C SER A 64 -17.24 -9.01 -6.39
N LEU A 65 -17.91 -8.05 -5.75
CA LEU A 65 -17.25 -6.99 -4.99
C LEU A 65 -16.49 -7.56 -3.79
N GLU A 66 -17.06 -8.55 -3.12
CA GLU A 66 -16.45 -9.27 -2.00
C GLU A 66 -15.13 -9.92 -2.43
N GLU A 67 -15.13 -10.60 -3.59
CA GLU A 67 -13.92 -11.18 -4.16
C GLU A 67 -12.91 -10.12 -4.57
N ALA A 68 -13.33 -9.03 -5.20
CA ALA A 68 -12.45 -7.93 -5.57
C ALA A 68 -11.74 -7.32 -4.35
N VAL A 69 -12.47 -7.08 -3.26
CA VAL A 69 -11.91 -6.59 -1.99
C VAL A 69 -10.95 -7.60 -1.38
N ALA A 70 -11.30 -8.89 -1.36
CA ALA A 70 -10.42 -9.94 -0.84
C ALA A 70 -9.12 -10.06 -1.66
N LEU A 71 -9.22 -9.99 -2.99
CA LEU A 71 -8.09 -9.98 -3.91
C LEU A 71 -7.21 -8.76 -3.72
N LEU A 72 -7.80 -7.57 -3.59
CA LEU A 72 -7.08 -6.32 -3.36
C LEU A 72 -6.28 -6.37 -2.06
N LYS A 73 -6.89 -6.82 -0.95
CA LYS A 73 -6.22 -7.04 0.33
C LYS A 73 -5.04 -8.01 0.18
N ARG A 74 -5.27 -9.15 -0.48
CA ARG A 74 -4.23 -10.18 -0.72
C ARG A 74 -3.08 -9.65 -1.57
N ASN A 75 -3.38 -9.02 -2.69
CA ASN A 75 -2.40 -8.55 -3.66
C ASN A 75 -1.59 -7.39 -3.09
N THR A 76 -2.20 -6.51 -2.30
CA THR A 76 -1.51 -5.46 -1.55
C THR A 76 -0.52 -6.04 -0.53
N ARG A 77 -0.89 -7.08 0.23
CA ARG A 77 0.05 -7.79 1.13
C ARG A 77 1.23 -8.40 0.39
N ARG A 78 0.97 -9.02 -0.77
CA ARG A 78 2.03 -9.60 -1.63
C ARG A 78 2.95 -8.50 -2.18
N PHE A 79 2.40 -7.37 -2.58
CA PHE A 79 3.16 -6.22 -3.05
C PHE A 79 4.05 -5.65 -1.94
N ALA A 80 3.50 -5.42 -0.74
CA ALA A 80 4.28 -4.98 0.43
C ALA A 80 5.43 -5.95 0.76
N LYS A 81 5.19 -7.27 0.69
CA LYS A 81 6.26 -8.27 0.85
C LYS A 81 7.34 -8.11 -0.21
N ARG A 82 6.98 -7.94 -1.49
CA ARG A 82 7.93 -7.74 -2.59
C ARG A 82 8.76 -6.46 -2.41
N GLN A 83 8.11 -5.36 -2.03
CA GLN A 83 8.81 -4.10 -1.71
C GLN A 83 9.85 -4.32 -0.62
N LEU A 84 9.46 -4.96 0.49
CA LEU A 84 10.38 -5.25 1.58
C LEU A 84 11.56 -6.14 1.14
N THR A 85 11.30 -7.19 0.35
CA THR A 85 12.37 -8.04 -0.21
C THR A 85 13.31 -7.26 -1.11
N TRP A 86 12.79 -6.35 -1.94
CA TRP A 86 13.58 -5.53 -2.85
C TRP A 86 14.48 -4.55 -2.08
N PHE A 87 13.91 -3.80 -1.14
CA PHE A 87 14.66 -2.85 -0.31
C PHE A 87 15.69 -3.52 0.61
N ARG A 88 15.42 -4.74 1.09
CA ARG A 88 16.38 -5.47 1.94
C ARG A 88 17.72 -5.78 1.26
N ARG A 89 17.76 -5.76 -0.07
CA ARG A 89 19.00 -5.96 -0.85
C ARG A 89 19.88 -4.72 -0.86
N ASP A 90 19.34 -3.55 -0.52
CA ASP A 90 20.09 -2.31 -0.48
C ASP A 90 20.73 -2.11 0.89
N GLY A 91 22.03 -2.38 0.99
CA GLY A 91 22.81 -2.23 2.22
C GLY A 91 22.94 -0.80 2.73
N ARG A 92 22.56 0.21 1.94
CA ARG A 92 22.58 1.62 2.34
C ARG A 92 21.37 2.01 3.19
N ILE A 93 20.35 1.15 3.26
CA ILE A 93 19.10 1.43 3.98
C ILE A 93 19.27 1.11 5.47
N ARG A 94 19.17 2.15 6.30
CA ARG A 94 19.04 2.02 7.74
C ARG A 94 17.59 1.73 8.11
N TRP A 95 17.33 0.51 8.57
CA TRP A 95 15.98 0.08 8.94
C TRP A 95 15.57 0.56 10.33
N LEU A 96 14.43 1.25 10.42
CA LEU A 96 13.80 1.67 11.66
C LEU A 96 12.53 0.84 11.87
N ASP A 97 12.43 0.24 13.06
CA ASP A 97 11.29 -0.57 13.46
C ASP A 97 10.24 0.32 14.13
N VAL A 98 9.18 0.65 13.40
CA VAL A 98 8.13 1.58 13.80
C VAL A 98 7.48 1.15 15.12
N ASP A 99 7.36 -0.15 15.38
CA ASP A 99 6.73 -0.68 16.58
C ASP A 99 7.56 -0.44 17.85
N LYS A 100 8.85 -0.12 17.69
CA LYS A 100 9.73 0.26 18.82
C LYS A 100 9.62 1.73 19.19
N PHE A 101 8.96 2.54 18.38
CA PHE A 101 8.75 3.95 18.65
C PHE A 101 7.33 4.16 19.16
N GLY A 102 7.20 4.70 20.37
CA GLY A 102 5.89 4.97 20.97
C GLY A 102 5.03 6.00 20.20
N SER A 103 5.61 6.70 19.21
CA SER A 103 4.88 7.60 18.31
C SER A 103 5.65 7.86 17.00
N LEU A 104 4.93 8.31 15.97
CA LEU A 104 5.55 8.81 14.74
C LEU A 104 6.45 10.03 15.00
N LYS A 105 6.12 10.85 16.00
CA LYS A 105 6.95 11.99 16.41
C LYS A 105 8.30 11.54 16.97
N ALA A 106 8.32 10.48 17.77
CA ALA A 106 9.57 9.89 18.29
C ALA A 106 10.42 9.30 17.15
N LEU A 107 9.79 8.59 16.22
CA LEU A 107 10.46 8.07 15.02
C LEU A 107 11.06 9.18 14.15
N ALA A 108 10.29 10.25 13.91
CA ALA A 108 10.77 11.41 13.15
C ALA A 108 11.98 12.07 13.84
N LYS A 109 11.93 12.24 15.17
CA LYS A 109 13.05 12.77 15.95
C LYS A 109 14.31 11.92 15.83
N GLU A 110 14.18 10.59 15.81
CA GLU A 110 15.32 9.68 15.60
C GLU A 110 15.95 9.84 14.22
N ILE A 111 15.13 10.00 13.18
CA ILE A 111 15.61 10.29 11.83
C ILE A 111 16.36 11.62 11.81
N THR A 112 15.80 12.69 12.39
CA THR A 112 16.44 14.02 12.45
C THR A 112 17.77 13.97 13.20
N LYS A 113 17.81 13.37 14.40
CA LYS A 113 19.04 13.22 15.19
C LYS A 113 20.14 12.48 14.42
N SER A 114 19.74 11.48 13.63
CA SER A 114 20.68 10.72 12.80
C SER A 114 21.27 11.52 11.63
N LEU A 115 20.69 12.67 11.30
CA LEU A 115 21.18 13.59 10.27
C LEU A 115 22.06 14.71 10.87
N GLU A 116 21.83 15.10 12.13
CA GLU A 116 22.56 16.20 12.82
C GLU A 116 24.07 15.97 12.96
N GLY A 117 24.55 14.73 12.86
CA GLY A 117 25.99 14.41 12.90
C GLY A 117 26.66 14.29 11.53
N VAL A 118 25.98 14.69 10.46
CA VAL A 118 26.47 14.51 9.07
C VAL A 118 26.51 15.81 8.26
N PHE A 119 26.08 16.91 8.86
CA PHE A 119 26.19 18.25 8.29
C PHE A 119 26.99 19.13 9.22
#